data_AF-Q5GXG4-F1
#
_entry.id   AF-Q5GXG4-F1
#
_cell.length_a   1.000
_cell.length_b   1.000
_cell.length_c   1.000
_cell.angle_alpha   90.00
_cell.angle_beta   90.00
_cell.angle_gamma   90.00
#
_symmetry.space_group_name_H-M   'P 1'
#
loop_
_entity.id
_entity.type
_entity.pdbx_description
1 polymer ?
#
loop_
_entity_poly.entity_id
_entity_poly.type
_entity_poly.pdbx_seq_one_letter_code
_entity_poly.pdbx_strand_id
1 'polypeptide(L)'
;MRADRSMVGPSLHRDQIMAMNRVQFQAGLSLPGVPQALWQRAAVRAGVWRSRAGHRAFVCPRCAATAHSRFQRQGTTYWQCTACYRQTSLRSGTVMDNSKLPLRTWLLGMYLLGQSKT
;
A
#
# COMPACT_ATOMS: atom_id res chain seq x y z
N MET A 1 -3.29 -44.44 -45.65
CA MET A 1 -3.97 -43.86 -44.46
C MET A 1 -3.33 -42.52 -44.17
N ARG A 2 -4.19 -41.48 -44.10
CA ARG A 2 -4.02 -40.16 -43.48
C ARG A 2 -2.85 -39.27 -43.94
N ALA A 3 -3.22 -38.31 -44.78
CA ALA A 3 -2.63 -36.97 -44.73
C ALA A 3 -2.84 -36.36 -43.34
N ASP A 4 -1.84 -35.66 -42.82
CA ASP A 4 -2.08 -34.65 -41.78
C ASP A 4 -1.43 -33.32 -42.17
N ARG A 5 -2.31 -32.36 -42.39
CA ARG A 5 -2.08 -30.92 -42.48
C ARG A 5 -2.16 -30.38 -41.06
N SER A 6 -1.08 -29.82 -40.54
CA SER A 6 -1.14 -28.71 -39.57
C SER A 6 0.19 -27.98 -39.62
N MET A 7 0.31 -26.91 -40.40
CA MET A 7 0.07 -25.54 -39.90
C MET A 7 0.74 -25.32 -38.55
N VAL A 8 2.07 -25.15 -38.58
CA VAL A 8 2.80 -24.52 -37.47
C VAL A 8 2.30 -23.08 -37.42
N GLY A 9 1.42 -22.81 -36.44
CA GLY A 9 0.89 -21.48 -36.15
C GLY A 9 2.01 -20.49 -35.81
N PRO A 10 1.73 -19.18 -35.89
CA PRO A 10 2.75 -18.16 -35.74
C PRO A 10 3.35 -18.22 -34.33
N SER A 11 4.67 -18.33 -34.30
CA SER A 11 5.52 -18.11 -33.14
C SER A 11 5.16 -16.78 -32.49
N LEU A 12 4.41 -16.84 -31.38
CA LEU A 12 4.15 -15.68 -30.53
C LEU A 12 5.50 -15.20 -30.00
N HIS A 13 5.97 -14.10 -30.60
CA HIS A 13 7.17 -13.39 -30.24
C HIS A 13 7.06 -12.95 -28.78
N ARG A 14 8.18 -13.05 -28.05
CA ARG A 14 8.34 -12.73 -26.62
C ARG A 14 7.91 -11.29 -26.24
N ASP A 15 7.60 -10.47 -27.24
CA ASP A 15 7.17 -9.08 -27.12
C ASP A 15 5.64 -8.87 -27.01
N GLN A 16 4.84 -9.94 -27.17
CA GLN A 16 3.37 -9.85 -27.18
C GLN A 16 2.69 -10.18 -25.84
N ILE A 17 3.45 -10.40 -24.77
CA ILE A 17 2.94 -10.15 -23.41
C ILE A 17 2.92 -8.63 -23.25
N MET A 18 1.95 -8.01 -23.92
CA MET A 18 1.51 -6.65 -23.64
C MET A 18 1.60 -6.47 -22.13
N ALA A 19 2.44 -5.53 -21.71
CA ALA A 19 2.66 -5.20 -20.32
C ALA A 19 1.29 -4.94 -19.66
N MET A 20 0.68 -6.00 -19.12
CA MET A 20 -0.58 -5.96 -18.43
C MET A 20 -0.30 -5.13 -17.20
N ASN A 21 -0.60 -3.84 -17.31
CA ASN A 21 -0.52 -2.93 -16.20
C ASN A 21 -1.45 -3.50 -15.14
N ARG A 22 -0.85 -4.16 -14.13
CA ARG A 22 -1.60 -4.83 -13.06
C ARG A 22 -2.56 -3.89 -12.36
N VAL A 23 -2.36 -2.58 -12.49
CA VAL A 23 -3.25 -1.52 -11.99
C VAL A 23 -4.54 -1.41 -12.82
N GLN A 24 -4.50 -1.63 -14.13
CA GLN A 24 -5.67 -1.46 -15.03
C GLN A 24 -6.71 -2.59 -14.95
N PHE A 25 -6.32 -3.75 -14.40
CA PHE A 25 -7.16 -4.94 -14.27
C PHE A 25 -7.31 -5.39 -12.81
N GLN A 26 -7.16 -4.49 -11.84
CA GLN A 26 -7.48 -4.82 -10.45
C GLN A 26 -8.99 -5.04 -10.36
N ALA A 27 -9.40 -6.15 -9.74
CA ALA A 27 -10.80 -6.38 -9.42
C ALA A 27 -11.27 -5.22 -8.53
N GLY A 28 -12.15 -4.37 -9.08
CA GLY A 28 -12.69 -3.24 -8.34
C GLY A 28 -13.47 -3.75 -7.13
N LEU A 29 -12.97 -3.49 -5.91
CA LEU A 29 -13.77 -3.67 -4.70
C LEU A 29 -14.96 -2.70 -4.80
N SER A 30 -16.21 -3.13 -4.70
CA SER A 30 -17.36 -2.21 -4.66
C SER A 30 -17.40 -1.44 -3.33
N LEU A 31 -18.11 -0.29 -3.25
CA LEU A 31 -18.21 0.49 -2.00
C LEU A 31 -18.73 -0.36 -0.80
N PRO A 32 -19.70 -1.30 -0.98
CA PRO A 32 -20.07 -2.28 0.04
C PRO A 32 -19.00 -3.36 0.31
N GLY A 33 -18.10 -3.60 -0.65
CA GLY A 33 -16.97 -4.53 -0.54
C GLY A 33 -15.72 -3.93 0.13
N VAL A 34 -15.75 -2.64 0.47
CA VAL A 34 -14.72 -2.00 1.31
C VAL A 34 -14.73 -2.71 2.68
N PRO A 35 -13.63 -3.34 3.11
CA PRO A 35 -13.63 -4.17 4.32
C PRO A 35 -14.12 -3.40 5.54
N GLN A 36 -14.95 -4.04 6.38
CA GLN A 36 -15.44 -3.46 7.63
C GLN A 36 -14.29 -2.91 8.51
N ALA A 37 -13.09 -3.46 8.35
CA ALA A 37 -11.85 -3.03 8.98
C ALA A 37 -11.46 -1.56 8.69
N LEU A 38 -11.80 -1.00 7.51
CA LEU A 38 -11.58 0.42 7.23
C LEU A 38 -12.46 1.33 8.12
N TRP A 39 -13.54 0.80 8.69
CA TRP A 39 -14.38 1.49 9.67
C TRP A 39 -13.90 1.37 11.12
N GLN A 40 -12.78 0.71 11.42
CA GLN A 40 -12.22 0.62 12.78
C GLN A 40 -10.88 1.36 12.91
N ARG A 41 -10.77 2.30 13.87
CA ARG A 41 -9.62 3.25 13.93
C ARG A 41 -8.32 2.50 14.25
N ALA A 42 -8.42 1.45 15.06
CA ALA A 42 -7.29 0.58 15.41
C ALA A 42 -6.85 -0.28 14.22
N ALA A 43 -7.80 -0.95 13.54
CA ALA A 43 -7.51 -1.82 12.40
C ALA A 43 -6.84 -1.05 11.24
N VAL A 44 -7.34 0.15 10.92
CA VAL A 44 -6.74 1.04 9.90
C VAL A 44 -5.29 1.37 10.25
N ARG A 45 -5.02 1.82 11.48
CA ARG A 45 -3.66 2.17 11.90
C ARG A 45 -2.71 0.99 11.84
N ALA A 46 -3.17 -0.19 12.28
CA ALA A 46 -2.39 -1.41 12.21
C ALA A 46 -2.11 -1.85 10.76
N GLY A 47 -3.11 -1.74 9.87
CA GLY A 47 -2.96 -2.05 8.45
C GLY A 47 -1.96 -1.13 7.74
N VAL A 48 -2.07 0.19 7.96
CA VAL A 48 -1.12 1.17 7.42
C VAL A 48 0.29 0.92 7.96
N TRP A 49 0.41 0.61 9.25
CA TRP A 49 1.71 0.28 9.85
C TRP A 49 2.35 -0.95 9.21
N ARG A 50 1.59 -2.06 9.07
CA ARG A 50 2.07 -3.28 8.41
C ARG A 50 2.48 -3.03 6.97
N SER A 51 1.71 -2.21 6.24
CA SER A 51 2.03 -1.87 4.85
C SER A 51 3.35 -1.08 4.75
N ARG A 52 3.64 -0.22 5.74
CA ARG A 52 4.86 0.60 5.79
C ARG A 52 6.08 -0.17 6.27
N ALA A 53 5.96 -0.85 7.41
CA ALA A 53 7.08 -1.54 8.04
C ALA A 53 7.36 -2.92 7.40
N GLY A 54 6.45 -3.40 6.54
CA GLY A 54 6.44 -4.78 6.07
C GLY A 54 6.26 -5.76 7.24
N HIS A 55 6.92 -6.92 7.15
CA HIS A 55 7.02 -7.87 8.27
C HIS A 55 8.04 -7.45 9.34
N ARG A 56 8.71 -6.30 9.20
CA ARG A 56 9.81 -5.87 10.07
C ARG A 56 9.33 -4.90 11.14
N ALA A 57 10.11 -4.80 12.22
CA ALA A 57 9.93 -3.75 13.23
C ALA A 57 10.25 -2.36 12.65
N PHE A 58 9.94 -1.30 13.39
CA PHE A 58 10.26 0.08 13.00
C PHE A 58 11.73 0.23 12.59
N VAL A 59 11.97 0.90 11.45
CA VAL A 59 13.30 1.30 10.98
C VAL A 59 13.29 2.82 10.84
N CYS A 60 14.27 3.49 11.44
CA CYS A 60 14.38 4.94 11.36
C CYS A 60 14.65 5.40 9.92
N PRO A 61 13.85 6.31 9.34
CA PRO A 61 14.06 6.78 7.98
C PRO A 61 15.31 7.65 7.80
N ARG A 62 15.93 8.13 8.90
CA ARG A 62 17.12 9.00 8.85
C ARG A 62 18.43 8.22 8.94
N CYS A 63 18.52 7.25 9.85
CA CYS A 63 19.77 6.55 10.18
C CYS A 63 19.66 5.02 10.13
N ALA A 64 18.52 4.47 9.69
CA ALA A 64 18.25 3.03 9.61
C ALA A 64 18.31 2.25 10.94
N ALA A 65 18.54 2.91 12.08
CA ALA A 65 18.49 2.26 13.39
C ALA A 65 17.08 1.73 13.70
N THR A 66 17.01 0.58 14.36
CA THR A 66 15.76 -0.09 14.77
C THR A 66 15.35 0.23 16.20
N ALA A 67 16.32 0.60 17.05
CA ALA A 67 16.08 0.99 18.44
C ALA A 67 15.27 2.29 18.51
N HIS A 68 14.16 2.24 19.22
CA HIS A 68 13.22 3.34 19.32
C HIS A 68 12.43 3.30 20.63
N SER A 69 11.97 4.47 21.07
CA SER A 69 10.91 4.60 22.07
C SER A 69 9.57 4.87 21.37
N ARG A 70 8.47 4.48 22.02
CA ARG A 70 7.11 4.70 21.51
C ARG A 70 6.30 5.48 22.54
N PHE A 71 5.66 6.55 22.11
CA PHE A 71 4.78 7.36 22.97
C PHE A 71 3.54 7.82 22.21
N GLN A 72 2.55 8.33 22.95
CA GLN A 72 1.33 8.90 22.37
C GLN A 72 1.23 10.38 22.70
N ARG A 73 0.85 11.20 21.73
CA ARG A 73 0.55 12.62 21.90
C ARG A 73 -0.71 12.96 21.11
N GLN A 74 -1.69 13.56 21.77
CA GLN A 74 -2.98 13.94 21.15
C GLN A 74 -3.64 12.78 20.37
N GLY A 75 -3.62 11.57 20.94
CA GLY A 75 -4.19 10.36 20.32
C GLY A 75 -3.42 9.81 19.10
N THR A 76 -2.24 10.36 18.79
CA THR A 76 -1.34 9.92 17.72
C THR A 76 -0.14 9.20 18.33
N THR A 77 0.20 8.03 17.79
CA THR A 77 1.39 7.27 18.18
C THR A 77 2.61 7.78 17.42
N TYR A 78 3.68 8.03 18.17
CA TYR A 78 4.98 8.44 17.68
C TYR A 78 6.04 7.41 18.04
N TRP A 79 7.00 7.25 17.15
CA TRP A 79 8.22 6.47 17.32
C TRP A 79 9.40 7.42 17.29
N GLN A 80 10.23 7.40 18.33
CA GLN A 80 11.43 8.23 18.40
C GLN A 80 12.65 7.32 18.36
N CYS A 81 13.49 7.52 17.35
CA CYS A 81 14.75 6.81 17.25
C CYS A 81 15.68 7.17 18.42
N THR A 82 16.33 6.18 19.03
CA THR A 82 17.26 6.43 20.13
C THR A 82 18.64 6.89 19.64
N ALA A 83 19.03 6.57 18.40
CA ALA A 83 20.33 6.94 17.85
C ALA A 83 20.39 8.39 17.33
N CYS A 84 19.31 8.88 16.71
CA CYS A 84 19.31 10.22 16.10
C CYS A 84 18.19 11.15 16.59
N TYR A 85 17.42 10.71 17.59
CA TYR A 85 16.28 11.43 18.21
C TYR A 85 15.18 11.87 17.24
N ARG A 86 15.20 11.40 15.99
CA ARG A 86 14.17 11.72 15.01
C ARG A 86 12.84 11.08 15.44
N GLN A 87 11.82 11.92 15.53
CA GLN A 87 10.44 11.50 15.75
C GLN A 87 9.76 11.21 14.42
N THR A 88 9.03 10.11 14.39
CA THR A 88 8.32 9.61 13.21
C THR A 88 6.92 9.21 13.66
N SER A 89 5.89 9.75 13.03
CA SER A 89 4.51 9.27 13.19
C SER A 89 4.20 8.20 12.14
N LEU A 90 3.04 7.56 12.26
CA LEU A 90 2.54 6.60 11.28
C LEU A 90 2.50 7.20 9.85
N ARG A 91 2.24 8.51 9.76
CA ARG A 91 2.07 9.27 8.50
C ARG A 91 3.36 9.90 8.00
N SER A 92 4.39 9.96 8.84
CA SER A 92 5.61 10.71 8.51
C SER A 92 6.33 10.11 7.30
N GLY A 93 6.63 10.95 6.31
CA GLY A 93 7.23 10.52 5.03
C GLY A 93 6.26 9.85 4.05
N THR A 94 4.95 10.04 4.23
CA THR A 94 3.91 9.63 3.25
C THR A 94 3.20 10.86 2.71
N VAL A 95 2.40 10.71 1.64
CA VAL A 95 1.52 11.80 1.15
C VAL A 95 0.52 12.32 2.20
N MET A 96 0.30 11.54 3.26
CA MET A 96 -0.58 11.90 4.37
C MET A 96 0.15 12.72 5.44
N ASP A 97 1.45 12.99 5.30
CA ASP A 97 2.22 13.73 6.31
C ASP A 97 1.67 15.14 6.51
N ASN A 98 1.72 15.64 7.75
CA ASN A 98 1.18 16.95 8.18
C ASN A 98 -0.31 17.23 7.85
N SER A 99 -1.06 16.28 7.30
CA SER A 99 -2.47 16.50 6.99
C SER A 99 -3.35 16.41 8.24
N LYS A 100 -4.33 17.32 8.36
CA LYS A 100 -5.37 17.29 9.40
C LYS A 100 -6.47 16.25 9.13
N LEU A 101 -6.58 15.75 7.90
CA LEU A 101 -7.57 14.73 7.55
C LEU A 101 -7.31 13.40 8.26
N PRO A 102 -8.35 12.68 8.72
CA PRO A 102 -8.22 11.32 9.24
C PRO A 102 -7.61 10.36 8.22
N LEU A 103 -6.89 9.33 8.70
CA LEU A 103 -6.30 8.29 7.84
C LEU A 103 -7.34 7.61 6.94
N ARG A 104 -8.58 7.44 7.42
CA ARG A 104 -9.66 6.83 6.64
C ARG A 104 -10.07 7.65 5.43
N THR A 105 -10.09 8.97 5.56
CA THR A 105 -10.43 9.88 4.47
C THR A 105 -9.42 9.75 3.34
N TRP A 106 -8.13 9.65 3.69
CA TRP A 106 -7.07 9.39 2.72
C TRP A 106 -7.21 8.03 2.04
N LEU A 107 -7.48 6.97 2.80
CA LEU A 107 -7.68 5.63 2.24
C LEU A 107 -8.89 5.55 1.33
N LEU A 108 -10.00 6.20 1.70
CA LEU A 108 -11.19 6.31 0.86
C LEU A 108 -10.89 7.08 -0.42
N GLY A 109 -10.18 8.20 -0.33
CA GLY A 109 -9.76 8.97 -1.51
C GLY A 109 -8.88 8.16 -2.45
N MET A 110 -7.86 7.45 -1.93
CA MET A 110 -7.01 6.55 -2.73
C MET A 110 -7.81 5.44 -3.39
N TYR A 111 -8.77 4.86 -2.67
CA TYR A 111 -9.66 3.83 -3.20
C TYR A 111 -10.53 4.37 -4.34
N LEU A 112 -11.15 5.55 -4.18
CA LEU A 112 -11.98 6.17 -5.23
C LEU A 112 -11.15 6.54 -6.47
N LEU A 113 -9.94 7.08 -6.28
CA LEU A 113 -8.99 7.35 -7.37
C LEU A 113 -8.56 6.08 -8.10
N GLY A 114 -8.42 4.95 -7.38
CA GLY A 114 -8.13 3.66 -8.01
C GLY A 114 -9.28 3.12 -8.85
N GLN A 115 -10.51 3.56 -8.59
CA GLN A 115 -11.71 3.13 -9.30
C GLN A 115 -12.10 4.03 -10.49
N SER A 116 -11.54 5.24 -10.58
CA SER A 116 -11.77 6.10 -11.74
C SER A 116 -11.03 5.52 -12.95
N LYS A 117 -11.73 4.70 -13.73
CA LYS A 117 -11.31 4.32 -15.08
C LYS A 117 -11.67 5.49 -15.99
N THR A 118 -10.67 6.21 -16.50
CA THR A 118 -10.80 7.15 -17.62
C THR A 118 -9.97 6.64 -18.78
#